data_AF-A0A1Q7V8W3-F1
#
_entry.id   AF-A0A1Q7V8W3-F1
#
_cell.length_a   1.000
_cell.length_b   1.000
_cell.length_c   1.000
_cell.angle_alpha   90.00
_cell.angle_beta   90.00
_cell.angle_gamma   90.00
#
_symmetry.space_group_name_H-M   'P 1'
#
loop_
_entity.id
_entity.type
_entity.pdbx_description
1 polymer ?
#
loop_
_entity_poly.entity_id
_entity_poly.type
_entity_poly.pdbx_seq_one_letter_code
_entity_poly.pdbx_strand_id
1 'polypeptide(L)'
;MRSLTASELLDAWERGLSEPTAKRALTLLEAACPDVSPDGVATLSIGERDGRLLMLREWTFGPHLVSVANCSDCGERLEWTVNAEDLRVARPALPPDDLSLEVDLYRVQFRLPNMLDLAAVSGCEDTSVARVLLFGRCLSAMYRGEEEITVADLPAEVADAVVK
;
A
#
# COMPACT_ATOMS: atom_id res chain seq x y z
N MET A 1 -5.16 -16.85 3.89
CA MET A 1 -3.70 -16.64 4.01
C MET A 1 -3.13 -17.66 4.98
N ARG A 2 -1.90 -18.11 4.77
CA ARG A 2 -1.19 -19.07 5.64
C ARG A 2 0.28 -18.72 5.80
N SER A 3 0.95 -19.31 6.79
CA SER A 3 2.41 -19.31 6.86
C SER A 3 3.02 -20.07 5.68
N LEU A 4 4.26 -19.71 5.35
CA LEU A 4 5.05 -20.39 4.32
C LEU A 4 5.95 -21.46 4.96
N THR A 5 6.12 -22.57 4.27
CA THR A 5 7.16 -23.55 4.61
C THR A 5 8.55 -23.01 4.24
N ALA A 6 9.60 -23.63 4.77
CA ALA A 6 10.98 -23.25 4.44
C ALA A 6 11.28 -23.33 2.93
N SER A 7 10.75 -24.33 2.21
CA SER A 7 10.91 -24.45 0.76
C SER A 7 10.22 -23.32 0.02
N GLU A 8 8.98 -22.99 0.39
CA GLU A 8 8.22 -21.92 -0.27
C GLU A 8 8.84 -20.53 -0.03
N LEU A 9 9.42 -20.31 1.16
CA LEU A 9 10.20 -19.10 1.45
C LEU A 9 11.43 -19.00 0.55
N LEU A 10 12.14 -20.11 0.36
CA LEU A 10 13.31 -20.15 -0.51
C LEU A 10 12.91 -19.90 -1.97
N ASP A 11 11.86 -20.55 -2.47
CA ASP A 11 11.34 -20.36 -3.82
C ASP A 11 10.91 -18.90 -4.06
N ALA A 12 10.24 -18.28 -3.08
CA ALA A 12 9.85 -16.87 -3.14
C ALA A 12 11.08 -15.94 -3.14
N TRP A 13 12.10 -16.26 -2.34
CA TRP A 13 13.35 -15.50 -2.28
C TRP A 13 14.14 -15.59 -3.60
N GLU A 14 14.29 -16.78 -4.16
CA GLU A 14 14.98 -17.00 -5.44
C GLU A 14 14.31 -16.24 -6.58
N ARG A 15 12.97 -16.30 -6.66
CA ARG A 15 12.19 -15.54 -7.65
C ARG A 15 12.36 -14.04 -7.46
N GLY A 16 12.23 -13.56 -6.22
CA GLY A 16 12.30 -12.14 -5.88
C GLY A 16 13.68 -11.50 -6.04
N LEU A 17 14.75 -12.29 -6.13
CA LEU A 17 16.12 -11.77 -6.16
C LEU A 17 16.36 -10.76 -7.30
N SER A 18 15.80 -11.02 -8.47
CA SER A 18 15.91 -10.15 -9.65
C SER A 18 14.85 -9.05 -9.73
N GLU A 19 13.89 -9.05 -8.80
CA GLU A 19 12.74 -8.15 -8.85
C GLU A 19 12.96 -6.85 -8.06
N PRO A 20 12.33 -5.73 -8.47
CA PRO A 20 12.22 -4.54 -7.65
C PRO A 20 11.48 -4.83 -6.33
N THR A 21 11.81 -4.10 -5.26
CA THR A 21 11.24 -4.30 -3.91
C THR A 21 9.72 -4.43 -3.89
N ALA A 22 9.03 -3.62 -4.68
CA ALA A 22 7.57 -3.60 -4.70
C ALA A 22 6.96 -4.86 -5.36
N LYS A 23 7.69 -5.54 -6.27
CA LYS A 23 7.27 -6.83 -6.84
C LYS A 23 7.55 -8.00 -5.89
N ARG A 24 8.67 -7.97 -5.16
CA ARG A 24 8.99 -8.98 -4.13
C ARG A 24 7.89 -9.12 -3.08
N ALA A 25 7.26 -8.00 -2.71
CA ALA A 25 6.10 -7.96 -1.83
C ALA A 25 4.93 -8.79 -2.39
N LEU A 26 4.63 -8.66 -3.68
CA LEU A 26 3.58 -9.44 -4.35
C LEU A 26 3.95 -10.93 -4.39
N THR A 27 5.20 -11.27 -4.71
CA THR A 27 5.68 -12.66 -4.74
C THR A 27 5.45 -13.40 -3.42
N LEU A 28 5.75 -12.74 -2.29
CA LEU A 28 5.52 -13.31 -0.96
C LEU A 28 4.02 -13.49 -0.67
N LEU A 29 3.19 -12.53 -1.06
CA LEU A 29 1.76 -12.56 -0.84
C LEU A 29 1.05 -13.61 -1.71
N GLU A 30 1.45 -13.77 -2.97
CA GLU A 30 0.96 -14.81 -3.87
C GLU A 30 1.23 -16.20 -3.29
N ALA A 31 2.44 -16.44 -2.76
CA ALA A 31 2.76 -17.70 -2.10
C ALA A 31 1.90 -17.93 -0.84
N ALA A 32 1.64 -16.88 -0.06
CA ALA A 32 0.90 -16.96 1.21
C ALA A 32 -0.63 -16.98 1.04
N CYS A 33 -1.15 -16.58 -0.12
CA CYS A 33 -2.57 -16.52 -0.46
C CYS A 33 -2.87 -17.32 -1.74
N PRO A 34 -2.79 -18.66 -1.71
CA PRO A 34 -3.02 -19.48 -2.90
C PRO A 34 -4.43 -19.36 -3.48
N ASP A 35 -5.41 -18.95 -2.65
CA ASP A 35 -6.81 -18.79 -3.07
C ASP A 35 -7.10 -17.42 -3.72
N VAL A 36 -6.13 -16.50 -3.73
CA VAL A 36 -6.26 -15.16 -4.32
C VAL A 36 -5.49 -15.14 -5.64
N SER A 37 -6.13 -14.64 -6.71
CA SER A 37 -5.45 -14.50 -8.01
C SER A 37 -4.31 -13.48 -7.93
N PRO A 38 -3.26 -13.59 -8.78
CA PRO A 38 -2.20 -12.59 -8.86
C PRO A 38 -2.73 -11.16 -9.04
N ASP A 39 -3.73 -10.98 -9.90
CA ASP A 39 -4.39 -9.68 -10.10
C ASP A 39 -5.05 -9.19 -8.81
N GLY A 40 -5.70 -10.09 -8.06
CA GLY A 40 -6.32 -9.76 -6.77
C GLY A 40 -5.30 -9.40 -5.68
N VAL A 41 -4.06 -9.90 -5.76
CA VAL A 41 -2.96 -9.47 -4.89
C VAL A 41 -2.43 -8.10 -5.31
N ALA A 42 -2.35 -7.84 -6.62
CA ALA A 42 -1.88 -6.56 -7.16
C ALA A 42 -2.86 -5.39 -6.93
N THR A 43 -4.16 -5.67 -6.79
CA THR A 43 -5.19 -4.64 -6.52
C THR A 43 -5.36 -4.31 -5.04
N LEU A 44 -4.74 -5.04 -4.12
CA LEU A 44 -4.73 -4.69 -2.70
C LEU A 44 -4.18 -3.28 -2.51
N SER A 45 -4.86 -2.51 -1.66
CA SER A 45 -4.31 -1.22 -1.25
C SER A 45 -2.94 -1.42 -0.61
N ILE A 46 -2.07 -0.40 -0.68
CA ILE A 46 -0.72 -0.46 -0.10
C ILE A 46 -0.78 -0.85 1.39
N GLY A 47 -1.74 -0.28 2.14
CA GLY A 47 -1.93 -0.59 3.56
C GLY A 47 -2.35 -2.05 3.80
N GLU A 48 -3.25 -2.60 2.98
CA GLU A 48 -3.65 -4.01 3.10
C GLU A 48 -2.50 -4.96 2.74
N ARG A 49 -1.74 -4.64 1.69
CA ARG A 49 -0.54 -5.39 1.28
C ARG A 49 0.45 -5.46 2.45
N ASP A 50 0.77 -4.31 3.04
CA ASP A 50 1.77 -4.22 4.11
C ASP A 50 1.28 -4.86 5.40
N GLY A 51 0.01 -4.70 5.77
CA GLY A 51 -0.59 -5.40 6.90
C GLY A 51 -0.57 -6.92 6.74
N ARG A 52 -0.83 -7.42 5.54
CA ARG A 52 -0.74 -8.85 5.21
C ARG A 52 0.70 -9.37 5.25
N LEU A 53 1.68 -8.58 4.79
CA LEU A 53 3.10 -8.94 4.88
C LEU A 53 3.58 -8.99 6.33
N LEU A 54 3.16 -8.05 7.18
CA LEU A 54 3.46 -8.07 8.61
C LEU A 54 2.84 -9.31 9.28
N MET A 55 1.61 -9.65 8.93
CA MET A 55 0.94 -10.87 9.42
C MET A 55 1.69 -12.15 8.98
N LEU A 56 2.10 -12.22 7.71
CA LEU A 56 2.90 -13.34 7.20
C LEU A 56 4.23 -13.45 7.94
N ARG A 57 4.92 -12.32 8.15
CA ARG A 57 6.18 -12.26 8.90
C ARG A 57 5.98 -12.80 10.31
N GLU A 58 4.91 -12.38 10.98
CA GLU A 58 4.59 -12.81 12.34
C GLU A 58 4.31 -14.32 12.42
N TRP A 59 3.52 -14.86 11.51
CA TRP A 59 3.26 -16.30 11.47
C TRP A 59 4.49 -17.14 11.16
N THR A 60 5.44 -16.58 10.42
CA THR A 60 6.64 -17.31 9.98
C THR A 60 7.78 -17.22 11.00
N PHE A 61 7.96 -16.07 11.64
CA PHE A 61 9.14 -15.79 12.48
C PHE A 61 8.78 -15.37 13.91
N GLY A 62 7.49 -15.41 14.28
CA GLY A 62 6.99 -14.93 15.58
C GLY A 62 6.70 -13.42 15.60
N PRO A 63 6.16 -12.91 16.71
CA PRO A 63 5.67 -11.54 16.80
C PRO A 63 6.77 -10.49 16.99
N HIS A 64 7.99 -10.88 17.37
CA HIS A 64 9.04 -9.92 17.73
C HIS A 64 10.00 -9.64 16.57
N LEU A 65 10.18 -8.34 16.28
CA LEU A 65 11.16 -7.80 15.33
C LEU A 65 12.38 -7.29 16.09
N VAL A 66 13.39 -8.14 16.25
CA VAL A 66 14.70 -7.73 16.75
C VAL A 66 15.38 -6.88 15.67
N SER A 67 15.61 -5.61 16.00
CA SER A 67 16.03 -4.58 15.05
C SER A 67 17.35 -3.95 15.50
N VAL A 68 18.18 -3.60 14.51
CA VAL A 68 19.46 -2.94 14.73
C VAL A 68 19.61 -1.81 13.71
N ALA A 69 20.05 -0.64 14.18
CA ALA A 69 20.45 0.46 13.31
C ALA A 69 21.63 1.22 13.90
N ASN A 70 22.38 1.93 13.06
CA ASN A 70 23.38 2.88 13.52
C ASN A 70 22.73 4.26 13.61
N CYS A 71 22.97 4.98 14.71
CA CYS A 71 22.54 6.37 14.85
C CYS A 71 23.22 7.22 13.76
N SER A 72 22.45 8.00 13.01
CA SER A 72 23.00 8.85 11.93
C SER A 72 23.85 10.02 12.44
N ASP A 73 23.74 10.38 13.73
CA ASP A 73 24.46 11.50 14.34
C ASP A 73 25.79 11.06 15.00
N CYS A 74 25.75 10.06 15.89
CA CYS A 74 26.93 9.60 16.64
C CYS A 74 27.54 8.28 16.13
N GLY A 75 26.86 7.55 15.24
CA GLY A 75 27.31 6.25 14.73
C GLY A 75 27.15 5.07 15.69
N GLU A 76 26.62 5.29 16.90
CA GLU A 76 26.41 4.23 17.88
C GLU A 76 25.36 3.21 17.41
N ARG A 77 25.60 1.93 17.72
CA ARG A 77 24.69 0.84 17.37
C ARG A 77 23.54 0.78 18.38
N LEU A 78 22.33 1.02 17.88
CA LEU A 78 21.09 0.89 18.62
C LEU A 78 20.49 -0.50 18.37
N GLU A 79 19.99 -1.13 19.43
CA GLU A 79 19.26 -2.41 19.38
C GLU A 79 17.95 -2.26 20.14
N TRP A 80 16.86 -2.73 19.53
CA TRP A 80 15.54 -2.72 20.15
C TRP A 80 14.66 -3.82 19.56
N THR A 81 13.57 -4.12 20.25
CA THR A 81 12.56 -5.08 19.80
C THR A 81 11.24 -4.36 19.58
N VAL A 82 10.60 -4.63 18.45
CA VAL A 82 9.26 -4.13 18.12
C VAL A 82 8.30 -5.32 18.05
N ASN A 83 7.08 -5.20 18.57
CA ASN A 83 6.05 -6.21 18.31
C ASN A 83 5.40 -5.92 16.96
N ALA A 84 5.23 -6.95 16.14
CA ALA A 84 4.64 -6.83 14.81
C ALA A 84 3.21 -6.26 14.86
N GLU A 85 2.47 -6.55 15.94
CA GLU A 85 1.14 -5.98 16.16
C GLU A 85 1.13 -4.47 16.34
N ASP A 86 2.16 -3.90 16.99
CA ASP A 86 2.27 -2.45 17.20
C ASP A 86 2.46 -1.68 15.88
N LEU A 87 2.97 -2.36 14.84
CA LEU A 87 3.16 -1.81 13.49
C LEU A 87 1.96 -2.02 12.57
N ARG A 88 1.03 -2.92 12.92
CA ARG A 88 -0.12 -3.22 12.07
C ARG A 88 -1.19 -2.14 12.28
N VAL A 89 -1.55 -1.46 11.20
CA VAL A 89 -2.74 -0.60 11.20
C VAL A 89 -3.98 -1.49 11.22
N ALA A 90 -4.89 -1.26 12.17
CA ALA A 90 -6.17 -1.96 12.22
C ALA A 90 -6.92 -1.74 10.90
N ARG A 91 -7.32 -2.83 10.24
CA ARG A 91 -8.07 -2.75 8.98
C ARG A 91 -9.41 -2.03 9.25
N PRO A 92 -9.72 -0.92 8.56
CA PRO A 92 -11.06 -0.34 8.62
C PRO A 92 -12.08 -1.38 8.15
N ALA A 93 -13.29 -1.35 8.72
CA ALA A 93 -14.34 -2.31 8.37
C ALA A 93 -14.93 -2.07 6.96
N LEU A 94 -14.66 -0.92 6.35
CA LEU A 94 -15.19 -0.55 5.04
C LEU A 94 -14.37 -1.18 3.89
N PRO A 95 -15.04 -1.62 2.81
CA PRO A 95 -14.36 -2.02 1.58
C PRO A 95 -13.49 -0.86 1.04
N PRO A 96 -12.28 -1.14 0.52
CA PRO A 96 -11.39 -0.10 -0.03
C PRO A 96 -11.97 0.69 -1.20
N ASP A 97 -12.98 0.16 -1.89
CA ASP A 97 -13.54 0.67 -3.14
C ASP A 97 -14.68 1.69 -2.95
N ASP A 98 -15.10 1.95 -1.70
CA ASP A 98 -16.27 2.79 -1.39
C ASP A 98 -15.93 4.04 -0.54
N LEU A 99 -14.69 4.55 -0.61
CA LEU A 99 -14.34 5.76 0.12
C LEU A 99 -14.97 6.98 -0.55
N SER A 100 -15.61 7.82 0.25
CA SER A 100 -16.14 9.10 -0.20
C SER A 100 -15.81 10.21 0.79
N LEU A 101 -15.55 11.38 0.24
CA LEU A 101 -15.32 12.62 0.99
C LEU A 101 -16.28 13.68 0.48
N GLU A 102 -16.93 14.38 1.40
CA GLU A 102 -17.73 15.56 1.10
C GLU A 102 -17.05 16.80 1.67
N VAL A 103 -16.86 17.82 0.82
CA VAL A 103 -16.32 19.13 1.19
C VAL A 103 -17.20 20.19 0.53
N ASP A 104 -17.95 20.93 1.36
CA ASP A 104 -18.96 21.89 0.90
C ASP A 104 -19.98 21.27 -0.08
N LEU A 105 -19.96 21.70 -1.35
CA LEU A 105 -20.83 21.18 -2.42
C LEU A 105 -20.16 20.06 -3.22
N TYR A 106 -18.93 19.68 -2.89
CA TYR A 106 -18.19 18.67 -3.63
C TYR A 106 -18.29 17.31 -2.95
N ARG A 107 -18.54 16.27 -3.74
CA ARG A 107 -18.46 14.86 -3.32
C ARG A 107 -17.43 14.16 -4.20
N VAL A 108 -16.44 13.55 -3.57
CA VAL A 108 -15.38 12.80 -4.27
C VAL A 108 -15.43 11.35 -3.83
N GLN A 109 -15.55 10.43 -4.77
CA GLN A 109 -15.42 8.99 -4.57
C GLN A 109 -14.05 8.53 -5.04
N PHE A 110 -13.41 7.69 -4.24
CA PHE A 110 -12.05 7.26 -4.49
C PHE A 110 -11.77 5.91 -3.83
N ARG A 111 -10.64 5.33 -4.21
CA ARG A 111 -10.06 4.14 -3.59
C ARG A 111 -8.66 4.45 -3.10
N LEU A 112 -8.16 3.62 -2.18
CA LEU A 112 -6.76 3.70 -1.78
C LEU A 112 -5.84 3.26 -2.94
N PRO A 113 -4.63 3.85 -3.06
CA PRO A 113 -3.66 3.42 -4.08
C PRO A 113 -3.24 1.95 -3.88
N ASN A 114 -3.04 1.26 -4.99
CA ASN A 114 -2.55 -0.12 -5.03
C ASN A 114 -1.24 -0.23 -5.82
N MET A 115 -0.77 -1.47 -6.00
CA MET A 115 0.51 -1.72 -6.68
C MET A 115 0.51 -1.34 -8.16
N LEU A 116 -0.65 -1.40 -8.83
CA LEU A 116 -0.77 -0.99 -10.23
C LEU A 116 -0.60 0.53 -10.38
N ASP A 117 -1.04 1.30 -9.39
CA ASP A 117 -0.88 2.76 -9.41
C ASP A 117 0.56 3.18 -9.15
N LEU A 118 1.22 2.54 -8.19
CA LEU A 118 2.66 2.76 -7.96
C LEU A 118 3.49 2.39 -9.19
N ALA A 119 3.15 1.28 -9.86
CA ALA A 119 3.82 0.89 -11.10
C ALA A 119 3.65 1.95 -12.19
N ALA A 120 2.44 2.53 -12.33
CA ALA A 120 2.15 3.55 -13.34
C ALA A 120 2.97 4.84 -13.16
N VAL A 121 3.36 5.18 -11.93
CA VAL A 121 4.16 6.40 -11.64
C VAL A 121 5.65 6.13 -11.44
N SER A 122 6.07 4.86 -11.44
CA SER A 122 7.45 4.46 -11.14
C SER A 122 8.50 5.01 -12.12
N GLY A 123 8.10 5.35 -13.34
CA GLY A 123 8.98 5.93 -14.37
C GLY A 123 8.90 7.46 -14.48
N CYS A 124 8.12 8.13 -13.63
CA CYS A 124 8.00 9.58 -13.67
C CYS A 124 9.24 10.24 -13.04
N GLU A 125 9.96 11.05 -13.82
CA GLU A 125 11.08 11.86 -13.31
C GLU A 125 10.58 13.05 -12.47
N ASP A 126 9.43 13.62 -12.83
CA ASP A 126 8.80 14.74 -12.13
C ASP A 126 7.78 14.25 -11.10
N THR A 127 8.06 14.53 -9.83
CA THR A 127 7.19 14.16 -8.70
C THR A 127 5.82 14.84 -8.75
N SER A 128 5.72 16.06 -9.31
CA SER A 128 4.45 16.76 -9.46
C SER A 128 3.54 16.05 -10.47
N VAL A 129 4.11 15.60 -11.60
CA VAL A 129 3.42 14.80 -12.61
C VAL A 129 3.01 13.45 -12.03
N ALA A 130 3.91 12.79 -11.31
CA ALA A 130 3.63 11.53 -10.62
C ALA A 130 2.45 11.67 -9.65
N ARG A 131 2.40 12.75 -8.87
CA ARG A 131 1.33 13.03 -7.91
C ARG A 131 -0.03 13.19 -8.59
N VAL A 132 -0.09 13.99 -9.66
CA VAL A 132 -1.34 14.19 -10.43
C VAL A 132 -1.83 12.88 -11.05
N LEU A 133 -0.92 12.10 -11.64
CA LEU A 133 -1.25 10.80 -12.23
C LEU A 133 -1.74 9.80 -11.17
N LEU A 134 -1.04 9.69 -10.04
CA LEU A 134 -1.43 8.81 -8.94
C LEU A 134 -2.81 9.18 -8.40
N PHE A 135 -3.04 10.47 -8.15
CA PHE A 135 -4.31 10.99 -7.64
C PHE A 135 -5.46 10.66 -8.60
N GLY A 136 -5.33 11.02 -9.88
CA GLY A 136 -6.38 10.75 -10.87
C GLY A 136 -6.72 9.27 -11.04
N ARG A 137 -5.74 8.36 -10.91
CA ARG A 137 -5.98 6.91 -10.96
C ARG A 137 -6.77 6.35 -9.78
N CYS A 138 -6.77 7.06 -8.66
CA CYS A 138 -7.45 6.65 -7.43
C CYS A 138 -8.86 7.20 -7.33
N LEU A 139 -9.23 8.19 -8.17
CA LEU A 139 -10.57 8.77 -8.20
C LEU A 139 -11.50 7.94 -9.09
N SER A 140 -12.71 7.68 -8.60
CA SER A 140 -13.74 6.93 -9.34
C SER A 140 -14.87 7.83 -9.84
N ALA A 141 -15.30 8.81 -9.04
CA ALA A 141 -16.31 9.79 -9.42
C ALA A 141 -16.16 11.10 -8.63
N MET A 142 -16.56 12.23 -9.22
CA MET A 142 -16.57 13.54 -8.55
C MET A 142 -17.82 14.30 -8.93
N TYR A 143 -18.41 14.99 -7.97
CA TYR A 143 -19.63 15.78 -8.16
C TYR A 143 -19.50 17.17 -7.53
N ARG A 144 -20.13 18.17 -8.15
CA ARG A 144 -20.45 19.48 -7.58
C ARG A 144 -21.96 19.62 -7.50
N GLY A 145 -22.53 19.41 -6.32
CA GLY A 145 -23.97 19.19 -6.17
C GLY A 145 -24.38 17.90 -6.87
N GLU A 146 -25.23 17.98 -7.89
CA GLU A 146 -25.66 16.85 -8.72
C GLU A 146 -24.89 16.73 -10.04
N GLU A 147 -24.06 17.72 -10.38
CA GLU A 147 -23.28 17.73 -11.63
C GLU A 147 -21.99 16.91 -11.46
N GLU A 148 -21.80 15.90 -12.31
CA GLU A 148 -20.53 15.16 -12.38
C GLU A 148 -19.45 16.03 -13.02
N ILE A 149 -18.26 16.07 -12.39
CA ILE A 149 -17.14 16.92 -12.81
C ILE A 149 -15.88 16.11 -13.04
N THR A 150 -14.87 16.72 -13.70
CA THR A 150 -13.58 16.07 -13.92
C THR A 150 -12.55 16.48 -12.86
N VAL A 151 -11.41 15.78 -12.81
CA VAL A 151 -10.27 16.13 -11.93
C VAL A 151 -9.79 17.55 -12.17
N ALA A 152 -9.86 18.04 -13.41
CA ALA A 152 -9.42 19.39 -13.76
C ALA A 152 -10.31 20.48 -13.16
N ASP A 153 -11.56 20.15 -12.84
CA ASP A 153 -12.56 21.06 -12.26
C ASP A 153 -12.60 20.99 -10.73
N LEU A 154 -11.83 20.08 -10.12
CA LEU A 154 -11.78 19.89 -8.69
C LEU A 154 -10.89 20.98 -8.05
N PRO A 155 -11.42 21.79 -7.11
CA PRO A 155 -10.61 22.79 -6.42
C PRO A 155 -9.46 22.14 -5.64
N ALA A 156 -8.30 22.82 -5.60
CA ALA A 156 -7.11 22.31 -4.92
C ALA A 156 -7.37 21.99 -3.43
N GLU A 157 -8.19 22.77 -2.75
CA GLU A 157 -8.57 22.56 -1.35
C GLU A 157 -9.32 21.23 -1.14
N VAL A 158 -10.20 20.87 -2.09
CA VAL A 158 -10.93 19.60 -2.07
C VAL A 158 -9.98 18.45 -2.40
N ALA A 159 -9.10 18.63 -3.39
CA ALA A 159 -8.10 17.62 -3.73
C ALA A 159 -7.13 17.33 -2.56
N ASP A 160 -6.68 18.37 -1.86
CA ASP A 160 -5.82 18.24 -0.68
C ASP A 160 -6.54 17.57 0.50
N ALA A 161 -7.86 17.76 0.63
CA ALA A 161 -8.65 17.10 1.66
C ALA A 161 -8.77 15.58 1.45
N VAL A 162 -8.74 15.09 0.20
CA VAL A 162 -8.73 13.65 -0.13
C VAL A 162 -7.40 12.99 0.23
N VAL A 163 -6.30 13.74 0.25
CA VAL A 163 -4.94 13.22 0.49
C VAL A 163 -4.56 13.20 1.99
N LYS A 164 -5.38 13.81 2.86
CA LYS A 164 -5.15 13.85 4.31
C LYS A 164 -5.60 12.58 5.01
#